data_AF-A0AAW0HWZ3-F1
#
_entry.id   AF-A0AAW0HWZ3-F1
#
_cell.length_a   1.000
_cell.length_b   1.000
_cell.length_c   1.000
_cell.angle_alpha   90.00
_cell.angle_beta   90.00
_cell.angle_gamma   90.00
#
_symmetry.space_group_name_H-M   'P 1'
#
loop_
_entity.id
_entity.type
_entity.pdbx_description
1 polymer ?
#
loop_
_entity_poly.entity_id
_entity_poly.type
_entity_poly.pdbx_seq_one_letter_code
_entity_poly.pdbx_strand_id
1 'polypeptide(L)'
;MDGLEIEPGTPPSHTLGRHSVSKLSTSDVQVPVCPLCNVPIPVKRGEIPDVVVGEHMDRDCAFHPGRNQKKVFTHRCSKEGCRKKEMLQLACAQCHGNFCIQHRHPLDHNCQAGSSSASRGRRTVK
;
A
#
# COMPACT_ATOMS: atom_id res chain seq x y z
N MET A 1 -4.62 20.37 -41.69
CA MET A 1 -3.98 19.43 -40.75
C MET A 1 -3.94 20.10 -39.38
N ASP A 2 -5.14 20.30 -38.86
CA ASP A 2 -5.69 19.51 -37.75
C ASP A 2 -5.08 19.98 -36.42
N GLY A 3 -5.53 21.17 -36.02
CA GLY A 3 -5.42 21.61 -34.64
C GLY A 3 -6.40 20.77 -33.83
N LEU A 4 -5.86 19.85 -33.03
CA LEU A 4 -6.63 19.15 -32.01
C LEU A 4 -7.08 20.18 -30.97
N GLU A 5 -8.33 20.61 -31.09
CA GLU A 5 -9.03 21.34 -30.05
C GLU A 5 -9.23 20.40 -28.85
N ILE A 6 -8.63 20.75 -27.72
CA ILE A 6 -8.75 19.98 -26.47
C ILE A 6 -10.06 20.41 -25.82
N GLU A 7 -11.11 19.63 -26.05
CA GLU A 7 -12.42 19.80 -25.42
C GLU A 7 -12.29 19.75 -23.88
N PRO A 8 -12.76 20.76 -23.13
CA PRO A 8 -12.81 20.69 -21.68
C PRO A 8 -13.83 19.64 -21.26
N GLY A 9 -13.35 18.48 -20.82
CA GLY A 9 -14.16 17.37 -20.34
C GLY A 9 -15.17 17.83 -19.28
N THR A 10 -16.45 17.70 -19.62
CA THR A 10 -17.58 17.93 -18.72
C THR A 10 -17.42 17.06 -17.48
N PRO A 11 -17.45 17.61 -16.25
CA PRO A 11 -17.46 16.78 -15.05
C PRO A 11 -18.75 15.93 -15.00
N PRO A 12 -18.72 14.71 -14.46
CA PRO A 12 -19.89 13.86 -14.37
C PRO A 12 -20.95 14.52 -13.49
N SER A 13 -22.15 14.68 -14.06
CA SER A 13 -23.36 15.15 -13.37
C SER A 13 -23.78 14.14 -12.30
N HIS A 14 -23.22 14.24 -11.09
CA HIS A 14 -23.82 13.63 -9.92
C HIS A 14 -25.08 14.43 -9.58
N THR A 15 -26.25 13.85 -9.87
CA THR A 15 -27.54 14.41 -9.48
C THR A 15 -27.58 14.51 -7.96
N LEU A 16 -27.31 15.70 -7.41
CA LEU A 16 -27.49 15.95 -5.99
C LEU A 16 -29.01 15.96 -5.74
N GLY A 17 -29.50 14.88 -5.13
CA GLY A 17 -30.87 14.79 -4.65
C GLY A 17 -31.15 16.03 -3.78
N ARG A 18 -32.20 16.76 -4.16
CA ARG A 18 -32.71 17.91 -3.40
C ARG A 18 -33.22 17.39 -2.05
N HIS A 19 -32.36 17.39 -1.04
CA HIS A 19 -32.79 17.19 0.34
C HIS A 19 -33.41 18.50 0.84
N SER A 20 -34.73 18.63 0.69
CA SER A 20 -35.50 19.69 1.34
C SER A 20 -35.70 19.31 2.81
N VAL A 21 -34.80 19.76 3.68
CA VAL A 21 -35.00 19.71 5.13
C VAL A 21 -35.56 21.05 5.59
N SER A 22 -36.80 21.01 6.07
CA SER A 22 -37.49 22.15 6.68
C SER A 22 -36.69 22.66 7.88
N LYS A 23 -36.38 23.96 7.89
CA LYS A 23 -35.60 24.65 8.92
C LYS A 23 -36.22 24.50 10.32
N LEU A 24 -35.43 24.02 11.29
CA LEU A 24 -35.70 24.17 12.72
C LEU A 24 -34.40 24.52 13.46
N SER A 25 -34.40 25.69 14.10
CA SER A 25 -33.39 26.32 15.02
C SER A 25 -31.90 26.05 14.78
N THR A 26 -31.21 27.12 14.38
CA THR A 26 -29.79 27.24 14.06
C THR A 26 -28.87 26.96 15.25
N SER A 27 -28.27 25.79 15.24
CA SER A 27 -26.89 25.64 15.66
C SER A 27 -26.28 24.66 14.69
N ASP A 28 -25.54 25.19 13.71
CA ASP A 28 -24.74 24.40 12.79
C ASP A 28 -23.68 23.65 13.60
N VAL A 29 -24.06 22.47 14.11
CA VAL A 29 -23.13 21.55 14.74
C VAL A 29 -22.24 21.01 13.63
N GLN A 30 -21.13 21.71 13.41
CA GLN A 30 -20.11 21.27 12.48
C GLN A 30 -19.49 20.00 13.05
N VAL A 31 -19.73 18.88 12.37
CA VAL A 31 -19.15 17.58 12.73
C VAL A 31 -17.78 17.49 12.06
N PRO A 32 -16.69 17.41 12.82
CA PRO A 32 -15.37 17.26 12.24
C PRO A 32 -15.26 15.92 11.51
N VAL A 33 -14.54 15.90 10.41
CA VAL A 33 -14.29 14.69 9.61
C VAL A 33 -12.85 14.26 9.83
N CYS A 34 -12.63 12.96 10.02
CA CYS A 34 -11.27 12.42 10.13
C CYS A 34 -10.55 12.53 8.78
N PRO A 35 -9.35 13.13 8.72
CA PRO A 35 -8.60 13.27 7.46
C PRO A 35 -8.04 11.94 6.93
N LEU A 36 -7.98 10.88 7.75
CA LEU A 36 -7.40 9.59 7.36
C LEU A 36 -8.43 8.62 6.78
N CYS A 37 -9.64 8.61 7.34
CA CYS A 37 -10.70 7.67 6.95
C CYS A 37 -11.93 8.34 6.34
N ASN A 38 -11.98 9.67 6.33
CA ASN A 38 -13.10 10.48 5.84
C ASN A 38 -14.45 10.16 6.49
N VAL A 39 -14.42 9.64 7.73
CA VAL A 39 -15.61 9.35 8.55
C VAL A 39 -15.91 10.57 9.42
N PRO A 40 -17.18 11.02 9.50
CA PRO A 40 -17.59 12.08 10.42
C PRO A 40 -17.50 11.59 11.87
N ILE A 41 -16.87 12.38 12.74
CA ILE A 41 -16.62 12.03 14.13
C ILE A 41 -17.60 12.80 15.02
N PRO A 42 -18.53 12.12 15.73
CA PRO A 42 -19.47 12.77 16.62
C PRO A 42 -18.74 13.45 17.80
N VAL A 43 -18.98 14.74 18.03
CA VAL A 43 -18.44 15.50 19.16
C VAL A 43 -19.58 15.86 20.11
N LYS A 44 -19.47 15.53 21.40
CA LYS A 44 -20.50 15.93 22.39
C LYS A 44 -20.35 17.39 22.74
N ARG A 45 -21.45 17.99 23.21
CA ARG A 45 -21.49 19.39 23.65
C ARG A 45 -20.54 19.58 24.85
N GLY A 46 -19.49 20.38 24.65
CA GLY A 46 -18.45 20.63 25.66
C GLY A 46 -17.12 19.90 25.41
N GLU A 47 -17.05 19.00 24.43
CA GLU A 47 -15.79 18.40 23.97
C GLU A 47 -15.15 19.25 22.86
N ILE A 48 -13.82 19.23 22.81
CA ILE A 48 -13.04 19.98 21.80
C ILE A 48 -12.90 19.10 20.55
N PRO A 49 -13.34 19.56 19.36
CA PRO A 49 -13.29 18.78 18.12
C PRO A 49 -11.91 18.17 17.81
N ASP A 50 -10.83 18.95 17.94
CA ASP A 50 -9.46 18.46 17.71
C ASP A 50 -9.07 17.30 18.63
N VAL A 51 -9.49 17.32 19.89
CA VAL A 51 -9.19 16.25 20.85
C VAL A 51 -9.93 14.97 20.47
N VAL A 52 -11.21 15.07 20.11
CA VAL A 52 -12.02 13.91 19.70
C VAL A 52 -11.50 13.33 18.37
N VAL A 53 -11.09 14.19 17.44
CA VAL A 53 -10.46 13.76 16.19
C VAL A 53 -9.13 13.08 16.45
N GLY A 54 -8.30 13.63 17.34
CA GLY A 54 -7.04 13.01 17.77
C GLY A 54 -7.24 11.64 18.39
N GLU A 55 -8.18 11.52 19.34
CA GLU A 55 -8.48 10.23 19.98
C GLU A 55 -8.98 9.20 18.95
N HIS A 56 -9.86 9.60 18.04
CA HIS A 56 -10.28 8.73 16.94
C HIS A 56 -9.09 8.27 16.10
N MET A 57 -8.20 9.19 15.70
CA MET A 57 -7.00 8.86 14.92
C MET A 57 -6.20 7.78 15.65
N ASP A 58 -5.84 8.00 16.92
CA ASP A 58 -4.98 7.09 17.68
C ASP A 58 -5.62 5.71 17.96
N ARG A 59 -6.91 5.67 18.31
CA ARG A 59 -7.53 4.48 18.94
C ARG A 59 -8.55 3.76 18.09
N ASP A 60 -9.22 4.43 17.16
CA ASP A 60 -10.43 3.89 16.48
C ASP A 60 -10.37 4.04 14.95
N CYS A 61 -9.36 4.71 14.41
CA CYS A 61 -9.24 4.90 12.97
C CYS A 61 -8.82 3.60 12.28
N ALA A 62 -9.72 3.05 11.48
CA ALA A 62 -9.46 1.86 10.64
C ALA A 62 -8.33 2.10 9.61
N PHE A 63 -8.09 3.35 9.24
CA PHE A 63 -7.06 3.77 8.29
C PHE A 63 -5.82 4.34 8.99
N HIS A 64 -5.67 4.12 10.30
CA HIS A 64 -4.50 4.61 11.00
C HIS A 64 -3.23 4.01 10.37
N PRO A 65 -2.24 4.84 9.97
CA PRO A 65 -1.02 4.36 9.31
C PRO A 65 -0.22 3.39 10.18
N GLY A 66 -0.41 3.42 11.51
CA GLY A 66 0.22 2.49 12.45
C GLY A 66 -0.44 1.11 12.56
N ARG A 67 -1.73 0.96 12.16
CA ARG A 67 -2.47 -0.31 12.27
C ARG A 67 -2.35 -1.20 11.03
N ASN A 68 -2.27 -0.61 9.84
CA ASN A 68 -2.07 -1.38 8.62
C ASN A 68 -0.58 -1.63 8.38
N GLN A 69 0.02 -2.47 9.23
CA GLN A 69 1.43 -2.86 9.17
C GLN A 69 1.68 -3.76 7.95
N LYS A 70 1.59 -3.20 6.75
CA LYS A 70 2.22 -3.83 5.58
C LYS A 70 3.71 -3.93 5.92
N LYS A 71 4.22 -5.16 6.05
CA LYS A 71 5.62 -5.41 6.42
C LYS A 71 6.50 -4.65 5.43
N VAL A 72 7.29 -3.69 5.88
CA VAL A 72 8.14 -2.85 5.00
C VAL A 72 9.23 -3.69 4.33
N PHE A 73 9.73 -4.72 5.02
CA PHE A 73 10.71 -5.67 4.50
C PHE A 73 10.06 -7.01 4.16
N THR A 74 9.68 -7.19 2.90
CA THR A 74 8.99 -8.39 2.39
C THR A 74 9.89 -9.31 1.59
N HIS A 75 10.90 -8.77 0.90
CA HIS A 75 11.63 -9.48 -0.14
C HIS A 75 12.80 -10.29 0.43
N ARG A 76 12.58 -11.57 0.71
CA ARG A 76 13.59 -12.47 1.30
C ARG A 76 14.69 -12.82 0.29
N CYS A 77 15.95 -12.78 0.72
CA CYS A 77 17.07 -13.26 -0.09
C CYS A 77 17.03 -14.79 -0.27
N SER A 78 17.18 -15.25 -1.51
CA SER A 78 17.19 -16.66 -1.90
C SER A 78 18.55 -17.35 -1.77
N LYS A 79 19.62 -16.62 -1.42
CA LYS A 79 20.94 -17.22 -1.18
C LYS A 79 20.90 -18.08 0.09
N GLU A 80 21.45 -19.29 -0.01
CA GLU A 80 21.58 -20.21 1.11
C GLU A 80 22.33 -19.55 2.29
N GLY A 81 21.79 -19.74 3.51
CA GLY A 81 22.32 -19.12 4.72
C GLY A 81 21.97 -17.64 4.92
N CYS A 82 21.36 -16.96 3.95
CA CYS A 82 20.94 -15.56 4.12
C CYS A 82 19.51 -15.45 4.68
N ARG A 83 19.33 -14.64 5.74
CA ARG A 83 18.01 -14.36 6.36
C ARG A 83 17.54 -12.93 6.17
N LYS A 84 18.26 -12.14 5.37
CA LYS A 84 17.94 -10.73 5.12
C LYS A 84 16.67 -10.60 4.26
N LYS A 85 15.87 -9.59 4.58
CA LYS A 85 14.71 -9.16 3.78
C LYS A 85 14.95 -7.73 3.37
N GLU A 86 14.63 -7.42 2.12
CA GLU A 86 14.80 -6.10 1.53
C GLU A 86 13.44 -5.41 1.37
N MET A 87 13.44 -4.08 1.33
CA MET A 87 12.23 -3.28 1.05
C MET A 87 11.78 -3.37 -0.40
N LEU A 88 12.73 -3.66 -1.30
CA LEU A 88 12.51 -3.72 -2.74
C LEU A 88 12.87 -5.11 -3.29
N GLN A 89 12.16 -5.54 -4.34
CA GLN A 89 12.43 -6.80 -5.02
C GLN A 89 13.70 -6.67 -5.88
N LEU A 90 14.77 -7.39 -5.54
CA LEU A 90 16.01 -7.45 -6.32
C LEU A 90 16.08 -8.80 -7.05
N ALA A 91 15.40 -8.88 -8.20
CA ALA A 91 15.42 -10.06 -9.04
C ALA A 91 16.72 -10.13 -9.87
N CYS A 92 17.38 -11.28 -9.87
CA CYS A 92 18.50 -11.53 -10.79
C CYS A 92 17.99 -11.68 -12.22
N ALA A 93 18.59 -10.98 -13.19
CA ALA A 93 18.21 -11.07 -14.59
C ALA A 93 18.47 -12.45 -15.24
N GLN A 94 19.28 -13.31 -14.60
CA GLN A 94 19.67 -14.62 -15.15
C GLN A 94 18.91 -15.78 -14.54
N CYS A 95 18.83 -15.85 -13.21
CA CYS A 95 18.15 -16.95 -12.50
C CYS A 95 16.76 -16.55 -11.96
N HIS A 96 16.36 -15.28 -12.10
CA HIS A 96 15.07 -14.74 -11.65
C HIS A 96 14.81 -14.88 -10.13
N GLY A 97 15.80 -15.30 -9.35
CA GLY A 97 15.75 -15.34 -7.89
C GLY A 97 15.81 -13.95 -7.25
N ASN A 98 15.21 -13.80 -6.07
CA ASN A 98 15.28 -12.56 -5.29
C ASN A 98 16.47 -12.55 -4.34
N PHE A 99 17.21 -11.45 -4.27
CA PHE A 99 18.37 -11.34 -3.39
C PHE A 99 18.34 -10.06 -2.54
N CYS A 100 19.22 -9.93 -1.55
CA CYS A 100 19.41 -8.67 -0.84
C CYS A 100 20.52 -7.85 -1.53
N ILE A 101 20.72 -6.59 -1.13
CA ILE A 101 21.73 -5.70 -1.74
C ILE A 101 23.15 -6.33 -1.77
N GLN A 102 23.47 -7.16 -0.77
CA GLN A 102 24.75 -7.87 -0.66
C GLN A 102 24.88 -9.11 -1.55
N HIS A 103 23.77 -9.67 -2.04
CA HIS A 103 23.77 -10.88 -2.86
C HIS A 103 23.14 -10.66 -4.24
N ARG A 104 22.95 -9.40 -4.65
CA ARG A 104 22.31 -9.04 -5.93
C ARG A 104 23.14 -9.47 -7.15
N HIS A 105 24.45 -9.52 -7.01
CA HIS A 105 25.35 -9.84 -8.12
C HIS A 105 25.44 -11.35 -8.33
N PRO A 106 25.54 -11.85 -9.58
CA PRO A 106 25.60 -13.29 -9.87
C PRO A 106 26.70 -14.06 -9.13
N LEU A 107 27.84 -13.41 -8.87
CA LEU A 107 28.97 -13.99 -8.13
C LEU A 107 28.67 -14.15 -6.64
N ASP A 108 27.80 -13.31 -6.07
CA ASP A 108 27.52 -13.29 -4.65
C ASP A 108 26.44 -14.30 -4.24
N HIS A 109 25.72 -14.90 -5.19
CA HIS A 109 24.67 -15.90 -4.90
C HIS A 109 24.81 -17.21 -5.68
N ASN A 110 25.98 -17.46 -6.29
CA ASN A 110 26.23 -18.67 -7.08
C ASN A 110 25.15 -18.89 -8.15
N CYS A 111 24.93 -17.87 -8.99
CA CYS A 111 23.84 -17.82 -9.96
C CYS A 111 23.78 -19.06 -10.87
N GLN A 112 22.68 -19.81 -10.79
CA GLN A 112 22.40 -20.94 -11.68
C GLN A 112 21.47 -20.49 -12.81
N ALA A 113 22.01 -19.68 -13.73
CA ALA A 113 21.31 -19.29 -14.94
C ALA A 113 21.03 -20.55 -15.79
N GLY A 114 19.79 -21.05 -15.77
CA GLY A 114 19.35 -22.09 -16.70
C GLY A 114 19.90 -23.51 -16.48
N SER A 115 20.04 -24.01 -15.24
CA SER A 115 20.22 -25.46 -15.02
C SER A 115 18.92 -26.25 -15.23
N SER A 116 18.33 -26.13 -16.41
CA SER A 116 17.34 -27.06 -16.93
C SER A 116 18.12 -28.23 -17.54
N SER A 117 18.19 -29.35 -16.81
CA SER A 117 18.51 -30.69 -17.31
C SER A 117 19.87 -30.90 -18.00
N ALA A 118 20.89 -31.27 -17.22
CA ALA A 118 22.00 -32.11 -17.71
C ALA A 118 22.27 -33.23 -16.69
N SER A 119 21.78 -34.42 -17.04
CA SER A 119 22.12 -35.76 -16.55
C SER A 119 23.24 -35.87 -15.50
N ARG A 120 22.90 -36.30 -14.27
CA ARG A 120 23.84 -37.07 -13.44
C ARG A 120 23.39 -38.54 -13.46
N GLY A 121 24.09 -39.31 -14.29
CA GLY A 121 23.91 -40.75 -14.40
C GLY A 121 24.06 -41.43 -13.05
N ARG A 122 23.10 -42.30 -12.76
CA ARG A 122 23.12 -43.26 -11.65
C ARG A 122 24.29 -44.23 -11.86
N ARG A 123 25.39 -44.09 -11.12
CA ARG A 123 26.40 -45.14 -11.02
C ARG A 123 25.87 -46.24 -10.09
N THR A 124 25.37 -47.33 -10.67
CA THR A 124 25.26 -48.62 -9.97
C THR A 124 26.66 -49.22 -9.87
N VAL A 125 27.17 -49.36 -8.65
CA VAL A 125 28.36 -50.18 -8.38
C VAL A 125 27.94 -51.66 -8.50
N LYS A 126 28.77 -52.44 -9.19
CA LYS A 126 28.63 -53.88 -9.38
C LYS A 126 29.24 -54.64 -8.22
#